data_AF-A0A0P1HCZ4-F1
#
_entry.id   AF-A0A0P1HCZ4-F1
#
_cell.length_a   1.000
_cell.length_b   1.000
_cell.length_c   1.000
_cell.angle_alpha   90.00
_cell.angle_beta   90.00
_cell.angle_gamma   90.00
#
_symmetry.space_group_name_H-M   'P 1'
#
loop_
_entity.id
_entity.type
_entity.pdbx_description
1 polymer ?
#
loop_
_entity_poly.entity_id
_entity_poly.type
_entity_poly.pdbx_seq_one_letter_code
_entity_poly.pdbx_strand_id
1 'polypeptide(L)'
;MVSAQDKSLVRKSFESERMDLDAFAAAFYAKFFAACPEVRPLFSRDMTRQEEKLLAILTHVAEALDDSARLDEILRQQGEKHRKREVRDAHFRGFITSFTGALSETLGPDWSTEAELAWTRFLTFVAGKMNFSVQR
;
A
#
# COMPACT_ATOMS: atom_id res chain seq x y z
N MET A 1 -8.66 11.41 7.95
CA MET A 1 -9.23 11.51 6.58
C MET A 1 -8.09 11.88 5.65
N VAL A 2 -8.01 11.27 4.46
CA VAL A 2 -6.97 11.57 3.47
C VAL A 2 -7.34 12.86 2.75
N SER A 3 -6.48 13.87 2.77
CA SER A 3 -6.77 15.18 2.16
C SER A 3 -6.70 15.13 0.62
N ALA A 4 -7.28 16.13 -0.06
CA ALA A 4 -7.14 16.27 -1.51
C ALA A 4 -5.67 16.42 -1.94
N GLN A 5 -4.85 17.08 -1.12
CA GLN A 5 -3.40 17.19 -1.34
C GLN A 5 -2.72 15.83 -1.22
N ASP A 6 -3.02 15.04 -0.19
CA ASP A 6 -2.45 13.68 -0.04
C ASP A 6 -2.80 12.82 -1.26
N LYS A 7 -4.05 12.85 -1.73
CA LYS A 7 -4.49 12.14 -2.94
C LYS A 7 -3.72 12.60 -4.18
N SER A 8 -3.51 13.91 -4.33
CA SER A 8 -2.74 14.46 -5.45
C SER A 8 -1.29 13.96 -5.43
N LEU A 9 -0.64 13.93 -4.28
CA LEU A 9 0.74 13.44 -4.14
C LEU A 9 0.86 11.93 -4.41
N VAL A 10 -0.11 11.15 -3.95
CA VAL A 10 -0.20 9.71 -4.26
C VAL A 10 -0.32 9.48 -5.77
N ARG A 11 -1.22 10.21 -6.45
CA ARG A 11 -1.38 10.11 -7.92
C ARG A 11 -0.11 10.53 -8.66
N LYS A 12 0.47 11.69 -8.30
CA LYS A 12 1.73 12.18 -8.89
C LYS A 12 2.89 11.20 -8.76
N SER A 13 2.93 10.42 -7.68
CA SER A 13 3.96 9.39 -7.50
C SER A 13 3.90 8.33 -8.60
N PHE A 14 2.70 7.91 -9.01
CA PHE A 14 2.51 6.96 -10.10
C PHE A 14 2.69 7.56 -11.49
N GLU A 15 2.51 8.88 -11.63
CA GLU A 15 2.68 9.62 -12.88
C GLU A 15 4.15 10.04 -13.13
N SER A 16 5.05 9.87 -12.16
CA SER A 16 6.47 10.21 -12.32
C SER A 16 7.12 9.36 -13.42
N GLU A 17 7.96 9.99 -14.24
CA GLU A 17 8.78 9.31 -15.25
C GLU A 17 9.80 8.33 -14.64
N ARG A 18 10.08 8.46 -13.34
CA ARG A 18 10.96 7.53 -12.59
C ARG A 18 10.21 6.30 -12.07
N MET A 19 8.87 6.30 -12.12
CA MET A 19 8.09 5.18 -11.63
C MET A 19 8.20 3.99 -12.58
N ASP A 20 9.07 3.03 -12.22
CA ASP A 20 9.08 1.69 -12.78
C ASP A 20 8.26 0.78 -11.86
N LEU A 21 7.06 0.42 -12.31
CA LEU A 21 6.09 -0.35 -11.53
C LEU A 21 6.56 -1.76 -11.21
N ASP A 22 7.26 -2.41 -12.13
CA ASP A 22 7.75 -3.78 -11.95
C ASP A 22 8.91 -3.78 -10.95
N ALA A 23 9.86 -2.86 -11.12
CA ALA A 23 10.97 -2.70 -10.19
C ALA A 23 10.49 -2.29 -8.79
N PHE A 24 9.53 -1.37 -8.70
CA PHE A 24 8.92 -0.95 -7.45
C PHE A 24 8.26 -2.13 -6.73
N ALA A 25 7.44 -2.91 -7.43
CA ALA A 25 6.69 -4.00 -6.82
C ALA A 25 7.63 -5.11 -6.31
N ALA A 26 8.66 -5.45 -7.09
CA ALA A 26 9.71 -6.37 -6.69
C ALA A 26 10.46 -5.88 -5.44
N ALA A 27 10.87 -4.60 -5.42
CA ALA A 27 11.55 -3.99 -4.27
C ALA A 27 10.66 -3.97 -3.02
N PHE A 28 9.38 -3.62 -3.17
CA PHE A 28 8.40 -3.65 -2.10
C PHE A 28 8.27 -5.05 -1.49
N TYR A 29 8.03 -6.09 -2.30
CA TYR A 29 7.84 -7.45 -1.77
C TYR A 29 9.10 -7.99 -1.12
N ALA A 30 10.28 -7.70 -1.68
CA ALA A 30 11.56 -8.06 -1.05
C ALA A 30 11.68 -7.45 0.35
N LYS A 31 11.40 -6.14 0.50
CA LYS A 31 11.42 -5.46 1.80
C LYS A 31 10.36 -6.00 2.75
N PHE A 32 9.13 -6.22 2.26
CA PHE A 32 8.03 -6.68 3.09
C PHE A 32 8.27 -8.09 3.63
N PHE A 33 8.80 -9.00 2.83
CA PHE A 33 9.15 -10.34 3.28
C PHE A 33 10.39 -10.37 4.18
N ALA A 34 11.32 -9.41 4.03
CA ALA A 34 12.41 -9.26 4.98
C ALA A 34 11.91 -8.73 6.34
N ALA A 35 10.97 -7.79 6.34
CA ALA A 35 10.41 -7.18 7.56
C ALA A 35 9.41 -8.10 8.28
N CYS A 36 8.66 -8.90 7.54
CA CYS A 36 7.63 -9.81 8.04
C CYS A 36 7.75 -11.19 7.36
N PRO A 37 8.81 -11.97 7.62
CA PRO A 37 9.04 -13.26 6.97
C PRO A 37 7.89 -14.25 7.14
N GLU A 38 7.14 -14.14 8.23
CA GLU A 38 5.95 -14.94 8.54
C GLU A 38 4.81 -14.76 7.53
N VAL A 39 4.78 -13.67 6.75
CA VAL A 39 3.73 -13.46 5.75
C VAL A 39 4.03 -14.15 4.43
N ARG A 40 5.29 -14.52 4.15
CA ARG A 40 5.70 -15.12 2.87
C ARG A 40 4.88 -16.37 2.49
N PRO A 41 4.53 -17.29 3.41
CA PRO A 41 3.68 -18.44 3.10
C PRO A 41 2.25 -18.10 2.68
N LEU A 42 1.77 -16.87 2.95
CA LEU A 42 0.44 -16.41 2.58
C LEU A 42 0.34 -16.00 1.10
N PHE A 43 1.48 -15.86 0.42
CA PHE A 43 1.60 -15.47 -0.97
C PHE A 43 1.98 -16.66 -1.86
N SER A 44 1.57 -16.61 -3.13
CA SER A 44 1.95 -17.61 -4.12
C SER A 44 3.47 -17.68 -4.33
N ARG A 45 3.92 -18.78 -4.94
CA ARG A 45 5.31 -18.88 -5.41
C ARG A 45 5.55 -17.99 -6.62
N ASP A 46 4.57 -17.93 -7.54
CA ASP A 46 4.52 -16.99 -8.65
C ASP A 46 4.03 -15.62 -8.14
N MET A 47 4.94 -14.64 -8.12
CA MET A 47 4.69 -13.28 -7.62
C MET A 47 4.32 -12.30 -8.73
N THR A 48 4.54 -12.64 -10.01
CA THR A 48 4.31 -11.73 -11.14
C THR A 48 2.85 -11.27 -11.21
N ARG A 49 1.90 -12.19 -11.02
CA ARG A 49 0.46 -11.87 -10.98
C ARG A 49 0.02 -11.08 -9.75
N GLN A 50 0.84 -11.04 -8.71
CA GLN A 50 0.51 -10.38 -7.44
C GLN A 50 0.96 -8.91 -7.46
N GLU A 51 2.05 -8.62 -8.16
CA GLU A 51 2.59 -7.27 -8.42
C GLU A 51 1.60 -6.42 -9.23
N GLU A 52 1.08 -6.97 -10.33
CA GLU A 52 0.05 -6.34 -11.17
C GLU A 52 -1.23 -5.98 -10.39
N LYS A 53 -1.63 -6.86 -9.45
CA LYS A 53 -2.85 -6.67 -8.63
C LYS A 53 -2.69 -5.59 -7.57
N LEU A 54 -1.51 -5.48 -6.97
CA LEU A 54 -1.26 -4.52 -5.89
C LEU A 54 -1.43 -3.09 -6.39
N LEU A 55 -0.85 -2.80 -7.55
CA LEU A 55 -0.86 -1.48 -8.17
C LEU A 55 -2.26 -1.10 -8.68
N ALA A 56 -2.92 -2.00 -9.38
CA ALA A 56 -4.29 -1.77 -9.86
C ALA A 56 -5.26 -1.47 -8.70
N ILE A 57 -5.09 -2.13 -7.56
CA ILE A 57 -5.91 -1.89 -6.36
C ILE A 57 -5.60 -0.53 -5.75
N LEU A 58 -4.33 -0.14 -5.62
CA LEU A 58 -3.98 1.12 -4.96
C LEU A 58 -4.38 2.36 -5.78
N THR A 59 -4.22 2.30 -7.10
CA THR A 59 -4.70 3.35 -8.01
C THR A 59 -6.22 3.47 -7.92
N HIS A 60 -6.94 2.35 -8.00
CA HIS A 60 -8.40 2.36 -7.89
C HIS A 60 -8.90 2.83 -6.52
N VAL A 61 -8.20 2.47 -5.44
CA VAL A 61 -8.52 2.94 -4.09
C VAL A 61 -8.28 4.44 -3.96
N ALA A 62 -7.17 4.97 -4.49
CA ALA A 62 -6.86 6.40 -4.47
C ALA A 62 -7.86 7.24 -5.29
N GLU A 63 -8.38 6.70 -6.39
CA GLU A 63 -9.48 7.30 -7.17
C GLU A 63 -10.82 7.22 -6.45
N ALA A 64 -11.13 6.08 -5.82
CA ALA A 64 -12.39 5.86 -5.12
C ALA A 64 -12.48 6.54 -3.74
N LEU A 65 -11.39 7.16 -3.25
CA LEU A 65 -11.39 7.92 -1.98
C LEU A 65 -12.21 9.20 -2.04
N ASP A 66 -12.73 9.60 -3.20
CA ASP A 66 -13.63 10.75 -3.36
C ASP A 66 -15.11 10.42 -3.01
N ASP A 67 -15.30 9.50 -2.06
CA ASP A 67 -16.55 9.16 -1.37
C ASP A 67 -17.46 8.14 -2.09
N SER A 68 -17.24 6.85 -1.80
CA SER A 68 -18.28 5.85 -2.02
C SER A 68 -18.39 4.91 -0.83
N ALA A 69 -19.60 4.78 -0.28
CA ALA A 69 -19.94 3.73 0.70
C ALA A 69 -19.60 2.32 0.18
N ARG A 70 -19.52 2.15 -1.15
CA ARG A 70 -19.08 0.93 -1.82
C ARG A 70 -17.62 0.60 -1.54
N LEU A 71 -16.72 1.59 -1.54
CA LEU A 71 -15.31 1.37 -1.24
C LEU A 71 -15.13 0.90 0.21
N ASP A 72 -15.86 1.52 1.14
CA ASP A 72 -15.83 1.14 2.56
C ASP A 72 -16.22 -0.33 2.74
N GLU A 73 -17.29 -0.79 2.10
CA GLU A 73 -17.72 -2.19 2.18
C GLU A 73 -16.71 -3.15 1.54
N ILE A 74 -16.12 -2.77 0.40
CA ILE A 74 -15.05 -3.57 -0.23
C ILE A 74 -13.85 -3.71 0.71
N LEU A 75 -13.36 -2.61 1.29
CA LEU A 75 -12.22 -2.62 2.20
C LEU A 75 -12.52 -3.41 3.47
N ARG A 76 -13.71 -3.28 4.03
CA ARG A 76 -14.15 -4.09 5.18
C ARG A 76 -14.12 -5.59 4.88
N GLN A 77 -14.66 -6.02 3.73
CA GLN A 77 -14.63 -7.42 3.29
C GLN A 77 -13.20 -7.91 3.03
N GLN A 78 -12.32 -7.06 2.50
CA GLN A 78 -10.91 -7.40 2.37
C GLN A 78 -10.26 -7.59 3.75
N GLY A 79 -10.57 -6.73 4.72
CA GLY A 79 -10.13 -6.87 6.11
C GLY A 79 -10.44 -8.23 6.71
N GLU A 80 -11.68 -8.70 6.56
CA GLU A 80 -12.10 -10.04 7.00
C GLU A 80 -11.29 -11.16 6.35
N LYS A 81 -11.04 -11.08 5.03
CA LYS A 81 -10.25 -12.06 4.31
C LYS A 81 -8.79 -12.09 4.78
N HIS A 82 -8.22 -10.93 5.09
CA HIS A 82 -6.85 -10.84 5.63
C HIS A 82 -6.76 -11.45 7.03
N ARG A 83 -7.73 -11.16 7.92
CA ARG A 83 -7.79 -11.77 9.26
C ARG A 83 -7.95 -13.29 9.21
N LYS A 84 -8.76 -13.82 8.30
CA LYS A 84 -8.92 -15.27 8.06
C LYS A 84 -7.61 -15.95 7.61
N ARG A 85 -6.66 -15.19 7.08
CA ARG A 85 -5.30 -15.64 6.71
C ARG A 85 -4.25 -15.30 7.77
N GLU A 86 -4.69 -15.04 9.00
CA GLU A 86 -3.82 -14.75 10.15
C GLU A 86 -2.97 -13.48 10.00
N VAL A 87 -3.40 -12.54 9.13
CA VAL A 87 -2.76 -11.23 9.03
C VAL A 87 -3.05 -10.42 10.30
N ARG A 88 -2.00 -9.79 10.85
CA ARG A 88 -2.04 -9.00 12.08
C ARG A 88 -1.69 -7.54 11.80
N ASP A 89 -2.04 -6.69 12.76
CA ASP A 89 -1.72 -5.26 12.78
C ASP A 89 -0.22 -4.98 12.54
N ALA A 90 0.66 -5.83 13.10
CA ALA A 90 2.10 -5.74 12.88
C ALA A 90 2.52 -5.93 11.42
N HIS A 91 1.85 -6.82 10.68
CA HIS A 91 2.13 -7.04 9.26
C HIS A 91 1.71 -5.81 8.44
N PHE A 92 0.64 -5.10 8.80
CA PHE A 92 0.26 -3.86 8.11
C PHE A 92 1.22 -2.71 8.40
N ARG A 93 1.80 -2.63 9.61
CA ARG A 93 2.90 -1.69 9.87
C ARG A 93 4.12 -2.00 9.00
N GLY A 94 4.52 -3.27 8.92
CA GLY A 94 5.60 -3.73 8.05
C GLY A 94 5.32 -3.44 6.57
N PHE A 95 4.06 -3.63 6.13
CA PHE A 95 3.61 -3.28 4.79
C PHE A 95 3.81 -1.79 4.51
N ILE A 96 3.31 -0.90 5.39
CA ILE A 96 3.41 0.56 5.19
C ILE A 96 4.88 0.99 5.10
N THR A 97 5.72 0.57 6.04
CA THR A 97 7.15 0.92 6.04
C THR A 97 7.89 0.38 4.82
N SER A 98 7.59 -0.84 4.40
CA SER A 98 8.23 -1.45 3.22
C SER A 98 7.79 -0.77 1.92
N PHE A 99 6.50 -0.39 1.84
CA PHE A 99 5.92 0.26 0.67
C PHE A 99 6.48 1.68 0.48
N THR A 100 6.51 2.49 1.55
CA THR A 100 7.09 3.84 1.46
C THR A 100 8.60 3.80 1.24
N GLY A 101 9.30 2.83 1.82
CA GLY A 101 10.72 2.59 1.55
C GLY A 101 11.01 2.26 0.09
N ALA A 102 10.18 1.40 -0.53
CA ALA A 102 10.31 1.07 -1.95
C ALA A 102 9.97 2.26 -2.87
N LEU A 103 8.98 3.08 -2.51
CA LEU A 103 8.67 4.31 -3.25
C LEU A 103 9.84 5.30 -3.20
N SER A 104 10.43 5.48 -2.02
CA SER A 104 11.60 6.37 -1.83
C SER A 104 12.78 5.96 -2.72
N GLU A 105 13.08 4.66 -2.76
CA GLU A 105 14.14 4.13 -3.63
C GLU A 105 13.84 4.26 -5.12
N THR A 106 12.58 4.05 -5.51
CA THR A 106 12.15 4.11 -6.92
C THR A 106 12.14 5.56 -7.43
N LEU A 107 11.53 6.47 -6.66
CA LEU A 107 11.34 7.85 -7.07
C LEU A 107 12.60 8.70 -6.83
N GLY A 108 13.46 8.29 -5.89
CA GLY A 108 14.75 8.92 -5.64
C GLY A 108 14.62 10.45 -5.45
N PRO A 109 15.21 11.28 -6.34
CA PRO A 109 15.11 12.74 -6.23
C PRO A 109 13.68 13.31 -6.27
N ASP A 110 12.72 12.58 -6.84
CA ASP A 110 11.32 13.00 -6.91
C ASP A 110 10.56 12.68 -5.60
N TRP A 111 11.17 11.93 -4.69
CA TRP A 111 10.60 11.60 -3.39
C TRP A 111 10.80 12.74 -2.39
N SER A 112 9.70 13.26 -1.86
CA SER A 112 9.72 14.33 -0.86
C SER A 112 9.12 13.89 0.47
N THR A 113 9.42 14.64 1.54
CA THR A 113 8.82 14.43 2.87
C THR A 113 7.29 14.51 2.82
N GLU A 114 6.74 15.40 2.00
CA GLU A 114 5.31 15.53 1.79
C GLU A 114 4.72 14.28 1.12
N ALA A 115 5.41 13.70 0.13
CA ALA A 115 5.00 12.46 -0.50
C ALA A 115 5.00 11.31 0.51
N GLU A 116 6.04 11.20 1.35
CA GLU A 116 6.11 10.18 2.41
C GLU A 116 4.95 10.28 3.41
N LEU A 117 4.65 11.49 3.87
CA LEU A 117 3.55 11.75 4.79
C LEU A 117 2.19 11.43 4.13
N ALA A 118 2.00 11.84 2.87
CA ALA A 118 0.79 11.56 2.11
C ALA A 118 0.55 10.06 1.96
N TRP A 119 1.57 9.31 1.55
CA TRP A 119 1.52 7.85 1.41
C TRP A 119 1.28 7.14 2.73
N THR A 120 1.96 7.55 3.79
CA THR A 120 1.78 6.97 5.13
C THR A 120 0.34 7.17 5.62
N ARG A 121 -0.23 8.37 5.46
CA ARG A 121 -1.62 8.67 5.82
C ARG A 121 -2.61 7.88 4.98
N PHE A 122 -2.38 7.80 3.66
CA PHE A 122 -3.21 7.06 2.73
C PHE A 122 -3.27 5.57 3.10
N LEU A 123 -2.12 4.90 3.23
CA LEU A 123 -2.07 3.49 3.57
C LEU A 123 -2.59 3.21 4.98
N THR A 124 -2.36 4.12 5.94
CA THR A 124 -2.95 4.03 7.28
C THR A 124 -4.46 4.11 7.25
N PHE A 125 -5.01 5.01 6.43
CA PHE A 125 -6.46 5.11 6.24
C PHE A 125 -7.04 3.83 5.65
N VAL A 126 -6.41 3.27 4.61
CA VAL A 126 -6.84 2.01 3.98
C VAL A 126 -6.80 0.85 4.99
N ALA A 127 -5.71 0.72 5.76
CA ALA A 127 -5.60 -0.28 6.82
C ALA A 127 -6.70 -0.14 7.88
N GLY A 128 -7.01 1.09 8.29
CA GLY A 128 -8.11 1.38 9.22
C GLY A 128 -9.48 0.97 8.67
N LYS A 129 -9.75 1.24 7.39
CA LYS A 129 -10.98 0.78 6.72
C LYS A 129 -11.07 -0.76 6.60
N MET A 130 -9.91 -1.43 6.58
CA MET A 130 -9.79 -2.89 6.67
C MET A 130 -9.79 -3.42 8.12
N ASN A 131 -10.04 -2.57 9.13
CA ASN A 131 -10.05 -2.91 10.55
C ASN A 131 -8.69 -3.41 11.09
N PHE A 132 -7.60 -2.77 10.67
CA PHE A 132 -6.26 -2.94 11.23
C PHE A 132 -5.80 -1.67 11.94
N SER A 133 -5.21 -1.82 13.13
CA SER A 133 -4.60 -0.70 13.84
C SER A 133 -3.12 -0.60 13.50
N VAL A 134 -2.73 0.49 12.85
CA VAL A 134 -1.33 0.75 12.46
C VAL A 134 -0.69 1.88 13.26
N GLN A 135 -1.46 2.51 14.18
CA GLN A 135 -0.92 3.45 15.14
C GLN A 135 -0.16 2.68 16.22
N ARG A 136 0.97 3.23 16.68
CA ARG A 136 1.69 2.71 17.85
C ARG A 136 0.93 3.05 19.12
#